data_AF-A0A6H5HHA7-F1
#
_entry.id   AF-A0A6H5HHA7-F1
#
_cell.length_a   1.000
_cell.length_b   1.000
_cell.length_c   1.000
_cell.angle_alpha   90.00
_cell.angle_beta   90.00
_cell.angle_gamma   90.00
#
_symmetry.space_group_name_H-M   'P 1'
#
loop_
_entity.id
_entity.type
_entity.pdbx_description
1 polymer ?
#
loop_
_entity_poly.entity_id
_entity_poly.type
_entity_poly.pdbx_seq_one_letter_code
_entity_poly.pdbx_strand_id
1 'polypeptide(L)'
;MFLQRLPSNARSILATSKDGLDDLALMADKIIEIASPSANVYNVDSVPNPLNERLSRLEKHISELTSSIHELRSHSRPRSHT
;
A
#
# COMPACT_ATOMS: atom_id res chain seq x y z
N MET A 1 10.54 -25.44 22.46
CA MET A 1 11.81 -25.43 21.69
C MET A 1 11.85 -24.16 20.84
N PHE A 2 12.98 -23.43 20.75
CA PHE A 2 13.03 -22.14 20.05
C PHE A 2 12.71 -22.24 18.55
N LEU A 3 13.02 -23.40 17.93
CA LEU A 3 12.69 -23.67 16.54
C LEU A 3 11.19 -23.51 16.21
N GLN A 4 10.29 -23.79 17.14
CA GLN A 4 8.84 -23.67 16.90
C GLN A 4 8.39 -22.24 16.63
N ARG A 5 9.19 -21.24 17.03
CA ARG A 5 8.92 -19.80 16.79
C ARG A 5 9.41 -19.34 15.42
N LEU A 6 10.11 -20.20 14.68
CA LEU A 6 10.67 -19.88 13.37
C LEU A 6 9.68 -20.18 12.24
N PRO A 7 9.74 -19.40 11.14
CA PRO A 7 9.10 -19.74 9.88
C PRO A 7 9.42 -21.17 9.43
N SER A 8 8.49 -21.81 8.72
CA SER A 8 8.60 -23.22 8.32
C SER A 8 9.85 -23.53 7.49
N ASN A 9 10.23 -22.62 6.60
CA ASN A 9 11.47 -22.70 5.81
C ASN A 9 12.73 -22.66 6.69
N ALA A 10 12.78 -21.75 7.68
CA ALA A 10 13.90 -21.66 8.61
C ALA A 10 14.02 -22.93 9.47
N ARG A 11 12.89 -23.49 9.92
CA ARG A 11 12.87 -24.78 10.63
C ARG A 11 13.43 -25.92 9.80
N SER A 12 13.03 -26.04 8.54
CA SER A 12 13.51 -27.12 7.66
C SER A 12 15.01 -27.05 7.43
N ILE A 13 15.57 -25.84 7.29
CA ILE A 13 17.02 -25.64 7.12
C ILE A 13 17.76 -26.03 8.40
N LEU A 14 17.34 -25.48 9.54
CA LEU A 14 18.00 -25.69 10.83
C LEU A 14 17.85 -27.13 11.35
N ALA A 15 16.74 -27.82 11.05
CA ALA A 15 16.52 -29.21 11.44
C ALA A 15 17.50 -30.20 10.77
N THR A 16 18.16 -29.78 9.68
CA THR A 16 19.18 -30.59 8.98
C THR A 16 20.61 -30.30 9.42
N SER A 17 20.82 -29.24 10.21
CA SER A 17 22.12 -28.89 10.76
C SER A 17 22.54 -29.91 11.83
N LYS A 18 23.84 -30.19 11.90
CA LYS A 18 24.47 -31.04 12.92
C LYS A 18 25.21 -30.22 13.97
N ASP A 19 25.05 -28.90 13.93
CA ASP A 19 25.78 -27.97 14.78
C ASP A 19 25.28 -28.04 16.22
N GLY A 20 26.09 -27.52 17.14
CA GLY A 20 25.72 -27.42 18.55
C GLY A 20 24.51 -26.52 18.75
N LEU A 21 23.82 -26.68 19.89
CA LEU A 21 22.61 -25.91 20.21
C LEU A 21 22.86 -24.39 20.19
N ASP A 22 24.03 -23.97 20.62
CA ASP A 22 24.43 -22.56 20.68
C ASP A 22 24.60 -21.97 19.28
N ASP A 23 25.28 -22.69 18.38
CA ASP A 23 25.44 -22.29 16.98
C ASP A 23 24.10 -22.31 16.23
N LEU A 24 23.24 -23.28 16.55
CA LEU A 24 21.89 -23.39 16.00
C LEU A 24 20.99 -22.22 16.43
N ALA A 25 21.12 -21.77 17.68
CA ALA A 25 20.41 -20.60 18.19
C ALA A 25 20.89 -19.31 17.50
N LEU A 26 22.22 -19.14 17.34
CA LEU A 26 22.80 -18.00 16.62
C LEU A 26 22.33 -17.94 15.16
N MET A 27 22.30 -19.09 14.47
CA MET A 27 21.78 -19.17 13.10
C MET A 27 20.28 -18.84 13.03
N ALA A 28 19.49 -19.32 13.99
CA ALA A 28 18.07 -19.01 14.05
C ALA A 28 17.80 -17.52 14.27
N ASP A 29 18.54 -16.88 15.18
CA ASP A 29 18.43 -15.44 15.43
C ASP A 29 18.75 -14.63 14.17
N LYS A 30 19.81 -15.01 13.46
CA LYS A 30 20.20 -14.34 12.22
C LYS A 30 19.21 -14.56 11.06
N ILE A 31 18.61 -15.75 10.98
CA ILE A 31 17.53 -16.00 10.00
C ILE A 31 16.30 -15.16 10.34
N ILE A 32 15.94 -15.01 11.61
CA ILE A 32 14.83 -14.12 12.02
C ILE A 32 15.14 -12.68 11.64
N GLU A 33 16.36 -12.20 11.86
CA GLU A 33 16.78 -10.84 11.53
C GLU A 33 16.63 -10.54 10.03
N ILE A 34 17.02 -11.48 9.16
CA ILE A 34 16.93 -11.33 7.71
C ILE A 34 15.50 -11.56 7.20
N ALA A 35 14.82 -12.59 7.72
CA ALA A 35 13.46 -12.96 7.32
C ALA A 35 12.39 -12.05 7.91
N SER A 36 12.74 -11.25 8.90
CA SER A 36 11.97 -10.09 9.37
C SER A 36 12.59 -8.84 8.73
N PRO A 37 12.40 -8.58 7.42
CA PRO A 37 12.63 -7.24 6.92
C PRO A 37 11.64 -6.36 7.65
N SER A 38 12.09 -5.77 8.76
CA SER A 38 11.47 -4.67 9.50
C SER A 38 9.99 -4.52 9.16
N ALA A 39 9.15 -5.30 9.85
CA ALA A 39 7.70 -5.27 9.70
C ALA A 39 7.26 -3.80 9.54
N ASN A 40 6.84 -3.44 8.33
CA ASN A 40 6.13 -2.21 8.01
C ASN A 40 6.74 -0.90 8.55
N VAL A 41 8.03 -0.62 8.35
CA VAL A 41 8.48 0.80 8.39
C VAL A 41 7.76 1.65 7.31
N TYR A 42 7.21 0.98 6.30
CA TYR A 42 6.26 1.56 5.35
C TYR A 42 4.84 1.02 5.58
N ASN A 43 4.30 1.15 6.79
CA ASN A 43 2.85 1.19 6.94
C ASN A 43 2.37 2.54 6.38
N VAL A 44 2.29 2.65 5.06
CA VAL A 44 1.68 3.80 4.34
C VAL A 44 0.15 3.68 4.37
N ASP A 45 -0.40 2.79 5.18
CA ASP A 45 -1.82 2.76 5.48
C ASP A 45 -2.11 3.81 6.55
N SER A 46 -2.67 4.94 6.11
CA SER A 46 -3.26 6.03 6.93
C SER A 46 -2.45 7.32 7.08
N VAL A 47 -1.70 7.74 6.04
CA VAL A 47 -1.58 9.19 5.81
C VAL A 47 -2.75 9.58 4.89
N PRO A 48 -3.66 10.48 5.29
CA PRO A 48 -4.68 11.01 4.40
C PRO A 48 -3.92 11.62 3.22
N ASN A 49 -3.93 10.94 2.07
CA ASN A 49 -3.08 11.34 0.95
C ASN A 49 -3.64 12.65 0.41
N PRO A 50 -3.00 13.81 0.65
CA PRO A 50 -3.54 15.11 0.24
C PRO A 50 -3.71 15.17 -1.28
N LEU A 51 -3.03 14.29 -2.01
CA LEU A 51 -3.21 14.09 -3.45
C LEU A 51 -4.60 13.57 -3.81
N ASN A 52 -5.18 12.63 -3.06
CA ASN A 52 -6.52 12.12 -3.33
C ASN A 52 -7.59 13.18 -3.07
N GLU A 53 -7.42 13.98 -2.01
CA GLU A 53 -8.34 15.09 -1.74
C GLU A 53 -8.24 16.19 -2.81
N ARG A 54 -7.01 16.51 -3.25
CA ARG A 54 -6.81 17.45 -4.37
C ARG A 54 -7.38 16.91 -5.68
N LEU A 55 -7.22 15.61 -5.96
CA LEU A 55 -7.76 14.95 -7.14
C LEU A 55 -9.30 15.03 -7.13
N SER A 56 -9.94 14.68 -6.02
CA SER A 56 -11.41 14.74 -5.88
C SER A 56 -11.94 16.17 -6.04
N ARG A 57 -11.25 17.18 -5.50
CA ARG A 57 -11.60 18.60 -5.70
C ARG A 57 -11.44 19.03 -7.16
N LEU A 58 -10.40 18.56 -7.84
CA LEU A 58 -10.18 18.81 -9.27
C LEU A 58 -11.28 18.20 -10.14
N GLU A 59 -11.63 16.94 -9.90
CA GLU A 59 -12.72 16.25 -10.60
C GLU A 59 -14.05 17.01 -10.44
N LYS A 60 -14.37 17.44 -9.22
CA LYS A 60 -15.57 18.24 -8.93
C LYS A 60 -15.58 19.56 -9.73
N HIS A 61 -14.50 20.33 -9.71
CA HIS A 61 -14.43 21.58 -10.47
C HIS A 61 -14.57 21.36 -11.97
N ILE A 62 -14.00 20.27 -12.51
CA ILE A 62 -14.15 19.92 -13.93
C ILE A 62 -15.61 19.62 -14.27
N SER A 63 -16.32 18.87 -13.42
CA SER A 63 -17.75 18.59 -13.63
C SER A 63 -18.60 19.85 -13.58
N GLU A 64 -18.37 20.73 -12.60
CA GLU A 64 -19.11 22.00 -12.46
C GLU A 64 -18.86 22.94 -13.65
N LEU A 65 -17.61 23.06 -14.08
CA LEU A 65 -17.24 23.87 -15.24
C LEU A 65 -17.87 23.32 -16.53
N THR A 66 -17.85 22.00 -16.70
CA THR A 66 -18.47 21.34 -17.86
C THR A 66 -19.98 21.57 -17.89
N SER A 67 -20.65 21.49 -16.73
CA SER A 67 -22.08 21.79 -16.63
C SER A 67 -22.38 23.25 -16.98
N SER A 68 -21.59 24.19 -16.45
CA SER A 68 -21.75 25.62 -16.72
C SER A 68 -21.58 25.95 -18.20
N ILE A 69 -20.60 25.33 -18.86
CA ILE A 69 -20.38 25.48 -20.31
C ILE A 69 -21.56 24.89 -21.10
N HIS A 70 -22.07 23.73 -20.69
CA HIS A 70 -23.22 23.11 -21.33
C HIS A 70 -24.47 23.98 -21.23
N GLU A 71 -24.72 24.57 -20.07
CA GLU A 71 -25.81 25.52 -19.84
C GLU A 71 -25.64 26.80 -20.68
N LEU A 72 -24.45 27.41 -20.70
CA LEU A 72 -24.22 28.60 -21.53
C LEU A 72 -24.43 28.31 -23.02
N ARG A 73 -24.02 27.13 -23.48
CA ARG A 73 -24.21 26.68 -24.86
C ARG A 73 -25.68 26.37 -25.18
N SER A 74 -26.44 25.83 -24.23
CA SER A 74 -27.87 25.57 -24.41
C SER A 74 -28.68 26.88 -24.45
N HIS A 75 -28.31 27.87 -23.63
CA HIS A 75 -28.95 29.19 -23.60
C HIS A 75 -28.54 30.09 -24.78
N SER A 76 -27.38 29.85 -25.40
CA SER A 76 -26.92 30.61 -26.58
C SER A 76 -27.49 30.12 -27.91
N ARG A 77 -28.29 29.04 -27.93
CA ARG A 77 -29.02 28.67 -29.15
C ARG A 77 -30.14 29.69 -29.37
N PRO A 78 -30.09 30.50 -30.45
CA PRO A 78 -31.19 31.40 -30.74
C PRO A 78 -32.43 30.55 -30.96
N ARG A 79 -33.51 30.88 -30.26
CA ARG A 79 -34.84 30.37 -30.62
C ARG A 79 -35.12 30.91 -32.01
N SER A 80 -34.91 30.09 -33.05
CA SER A 80 -35.40 30.40 -34.39
C SER A 80 -36.91 30.37 -34.29
N HIS A 81 -37.49 31.54 -34.09
CA HIS A 81 -38.94 31.71 -34.15
C HIS A 81 -39.33 31.65 -35.63
N THR A 82 -40.32 30.80 -35.89
CA THR A 82 -41.01 30.53 -37.16
C THR A 82 -41.43 31.79 -37.89
#